data_AF-A0A520X7Q4-F1
#
_entry.id   AF-A0A520X7Q4-F1
#
_cell.length_a   1.000
_cell.length_b   1.000
_cell.length_c   1.000
_cell.angle_alpha   90.00
_cell.angle_beta   90.00
_cell.angle_gamma   90.00
#
_symmetry.space_group_name_H-M   'P 1'
#
loop_
_entity.id
_entity.type
_entity.pdbx_description
1 polymer ?
#
loop_
_entity_poly.entity_id
_entity_poly.type
_entity_poly.pdbx_seq_one_letter_code
_entity_poly.pdbx_strand_id
1 'polypeptide(L)'
;MSISINKFLKGLAVFLIMLFLAYSILFSFHIVALSKSRLKLKLVSFLKYSSVKPGFLKFVDFNFNTLTSDYFWTLFVQEASSFRLAKAHYPYMYKISFITVSLNPNFNYAYQAGGTLLGLTGKPKRAIKLLKLGMTHLKGNWNIPFLISFNYFYNIGNYKKAAYYLKYAVDMKGSPKYLEFLYIKLLNKSGSLKKTLSFLKTMYKNNKNPYIKQIIQYRIDAVKNEIALKKEHKNYKIPYSLKLFMPQKRG
;
A
#
# COMPACT_ATOMS: atom_id res chain seq x y z
N MET A 1 -27.02 -67.50 -5.43
CA MET A 1 -25.98 -66.93 -6.35
C MET A 1 -25.75 -65.42 -6.13
N SER A 2 -26.75 -64.64 -5.69
CA SER A 2 -26.64 -63.17 -5.46
C SER A 2 -25.73 -62.73 -4.29
N ILE A 3 -25.60 -63.54 -3.23
CA ILE A 3 -24.83 -63.19 -2.02
C ILE A 3 -23.31 -63.11 -2.30
N SER A 4 -22.79 -63.97 -3.18
CA SER A 4 -21.38 -63.99 -3.56
C SER A 4 -20.97 -62.74 -4.36
N ILE A 5 -21.86 -62.30 -5.26
CA ILE A 5 -21.66 -61.11 -6.10
C ILE A 5 -21.58 -59.83 -5.24
N ASN A 6 -22.46 -59.69 -4.23
CA ASN A 6 -22.42 -58.54 -3.32
C ASN A 6 -21.15 -58.49 -2.46
N LYS A 7 -20.59 -59.64 -2.07
CA LYS A 7 -19.34 -59.70 -1.30
C LYS A 7 -18.14 -59.29 -2.17
N PHE A 8 -18.14 -59.72 -3.44
CA PHE A 8 -17.14 -59.32 -4.43
C PHE A 8 -17.19 -57.82 -4.74
N LEU A 9 -18.39 -57.27 -4.98
CA LEU A 9 -18.59 -55.84 -5.24
C LEU A 9 -18.14 -54.95 -4.06
N LYS A 10 -18.41 -55.37 -2.81
CA LYS A 10 -17.91 -54.68 -1.61
C LYS A 10 -16.38 -54.72 -1.52
N GLY A 11 -15.77 -55.86 -1.83
CA GLY A 11 -14.31 -56.00 -1.87
C GLY A 11 -13.67 -55.09 -2.92
N LEU A 12 -14.25 -55.02 -4.11
CA LEU A 12 -13.82 -54.13 -5.20
C LEU A 12 -13.94 -52.65 -4.78
N ALA A 13 -15.05 -52.26 -4.16
CA ALA A 13 -15.25 -50.89 -3.70
C ALA A 13 -14.22 -50.47 -2.63
N VAL A 14 -13.93 -51.34 -1.65
CA VAL A 14 -12.91 -51.09 -0.63
C VAL A 14 -11.52 -50.97 -1.26
N PHE A 15 -11.21 -51.83 -2.24
CA PHE A 15 -9.93 -51.77 -2.96
C PHE A 15 -9.77 -50.46 -3.75
N LEU A 16 -10.81 -50.00 -4.44
CA LEU A 16 -10.80 -48.72 -5.16
C LEU A 16 -10.65 -47.53 -4.22
N ILE A 17 -11.27 -47.56 -3.04
CA ILE A 17 -11.10 -46.53 -2.01
C ILE A 17 -9.66 -46.51 -1.49
N MET A 18 -9.06 -47.67 -1.24
CA MET A 18 -7.65 -47.75 -0.83
C MET A 18 -6.70 -47.21 -1.90
N LEU A 19 -6.94 -47.51 -3.18
CA LEU A 19 -6.17 -46.95 -4.29
C LEU A 19 -6.32 -45.43 -4.38
N PHE A 20 -7.54 -44.91 -4.21
CA PHE A 20 -7.79 -43.46 -4.19
C PHE A 20 -7.06 -42.78 -3.02
N LEU A 21 -7.08 -43.37 -1.84
CA LEU A 21 -6.36 -42.85 -0.67
C LEU A 21 -4.84 -42.87 -0.91
N ALA A 22 -4.29 -43.97 -1.43
CA ALA A 22 -2.87 -44.07 -1.77
C ALA A 22 -2.46 -43.03 -2.82
N TYR A 23 -3.29 -42.84 -3.86
CA TYR A 23 -3.09 -41.80 -4.86
C TYR A 23 -3.12 -40.40 -4.25
N SER A 24 -4.07 -40.11 -3.34
CA SER A 24 -4.17 -38.80 -2.67
C SER A 24 -2.93 -38.47 -1.84
N ILE A 25 -2.36 -39.47 -1.16
CA ILE A 25 -1.14 -39.34 -0.36
C ILE A 25 0.07 -39.08 -1.27
N LEU A 26 0.25 -39.88 -2.33
CA LEU A 26 1.32 -39.71 -3.31
C LEU A 26 1.22 -38.35 -4.03
N PHE A 27 0.02 -37.91 -4.38
CA PHE A 27 -0.24 -36.60 -4.97
C PHE A 27 0.16 -35.46 -4.01
N SER A 28 -0.18 -35.57 -2.72
CA SER A 28 0.23 -34.61 -1.69
C SER A 28 1.76 -34.51 -1.57
N PHE A 29 2.47 -35.64 -1.55
CA PHE A 29 3.93 -35.65 -1.56
C PHE A 29 4.52 -35.04 -2.84
N HIS A 30 3.90 -35.27 -4.00
CA HIS A 30 4.31 -34.66 -5.25
C HIS A 30 4.12 -33.13 -5.25
N ILE A 31 3.04 -32.62 -4.65
CA ILE A 31 2.80 -31.18 -4.44
C ILE A 31 3.86 -30.57 -3.51
N VAL A 32 4.26 -31.28 -2.45
CA VAL A 32 5.33 -30.83 -1.54
C VAL A 32 6.69 -30.84 -2.25
N ALA A 33 7.01 -31.85 -3.07
CA ALA A 33 8.23 -31.89 -3.87
C ALA A 33 8.26 -30.77 -4.93
N LEU A 34 7.13 -30.47 -5.57
CA LEU A 34 6.94 -29.32 -6.46
C LEU A 34 7.13 -27.99 -5.72
N SER A 35 6.78 -27.91 -4.44
CA SER A 35 7.01 -26.70 -3.63
C SER A 35 8.50 -26.40 -3.42
N LYS A 36 9.33 -27.44 -3.22
CA LYS A 36 10.79 -27.28 -3.03
C LYS A 36 11.51 -26.93 -4.34
N SER A 37 11.10 -27.54 -5.46
CA SER A 37 11.64 -27.19 -6.79
C SER A 37 11.23 -25.79 -7.25
N ARG A 38 9.99 -25.34 -6.93
CA ARG A 38 9.55 -23.94 -7.11
C ARG A 38 10.45 -22.93 -6.41
N LEU A 39 11.00 -23.25 -5.23
CA LEU A 39 11.88 -22.35 -4.48
C LEU A 39 13.23 -22.14 -5.20
N LYS A 40 13.83 -23.21 -5.74
CA LYS A 40 15.02 -23.13 -6.61
C LYS A 40 14.73 -22.36 -7.91
N LEU A 41 13.58 -22.62 -8.55
CA LEU A 41 13.15 -21.91 -9.76
C LEU A 41 12.93 -20.41 -9.50
N LYS A 42 12.40 -20.04 -8.33
CA LYS A 42 12.28 -18.63 -7.91
C LYS A 42 13.64 -17.96 -7.77
N LEU A 43 14.64 -18.63 -7.23
CA LEU A 43 16.00 -18.10 -7.09
C LEU A 43 16.71 -17.91 -8.45
N VAL A 44 16.48 -18.83 -9.39
CA VAL A 44 16.94 -18.71 -10.78
C VAL A 44 16.21 -17.58 -11.51
N SER A 45 14.89 -17.43 -11.30
CA SER A 45 14.13 -16.30 -11.83
C SER A 45 14.59 -14.96 -11.23
N PHE A 46 14.97 -14.93 -9.95
CA PHE A 46 15.57 -13.79 -9.27
C PHE A 46 16.88 -13.35 -9.96
N LEU A 47 17.78 -14.30 -10.26
CA LEU A 47 19.02 -14.00 -11.00
C LEU A 47 18.72 -13.51 -12.43
N LYS A 48 17.78 -14.16 -13.12
CA LYS A 48 17.38 -13.84 -14.49
C LYS A 48 16.82 -12.41 -14.61
N TYR A 49 15.96 -11.98 -13.69
CA TYR A 49 15.35 -10.65 -13.75
C TYR A 49 16.15 -9.57 -13.05
N SER A 50 17.11 -9.88 -12.15
CA SER A 50 17.97 -8.88 -11.48
C SER A 50 18.93 -8.15 -12.43
N SER A 51 19.19 -8.70 -13.62
CA SER A 51 20.08 -8.10 -14.63
C SER A 51 19.36 -7.35 -15.75
N VAL A 52 18.07 -7.63 -15.98
CA VAL A 52 17.31 -7.02 -17.09
C VAL A 52 17.04 -5.54 -16.83
N LYS A 53 17.48 -4.67 -17.75
CA LYS A 53 17.21 -3.22 -17.71
C LYS A 53 15.91 -2.91 -18.46
N PRO A 54 15.06 -1.97 -17.99
CA PRO A 54 13.84 -1.59 -18.71
C PRO A 54 14.08 -1.13 -20.16
N GLY A 55 15.20 -0.45 -20.43
CA GLY A 55 15.55 -0.02 -21.79
C GLY A 55 15.80 -1.18 -22.76
N PHE A 56 16.40 -2.28 -22.28
CA PHE A 56 16.57 -3.48 -23.09
C PHE A 56 15.23 -4.14 -23.39
N LEU A 57 14.33 -4.21 -22.41
CA LEU A 57 12.98 -4.73 -22.61
C LEU A 57 12.22 -3.92 -23.65
N LYS A 58 12.22 -2.58 -23.56
CA LYS A 58 11.60 -1.72 -24.58
C LYS A 58 12.12 -1.97 -25.99
N PHE A 59 13.40 -2.32 -26.12
CA PHE A 59 14.04 -2.60 -27.40
C PHE A 59 13.61 -3.95 -27.97
N VAL A 60 13.62 -5.02 -27.15
CA VAL A 60 13.31 -6.39 -27.62
C VAL A 60 11.82 -6.71 -27.67
N ASP A 61 10.98 -5.90 -27.03
CA ASP A 61 9.55 -6.12 -26.92
C ASP A 61 8.76 -5.60 -28.14
N PHE A 62 9.43 -5.06 -29.17
CA PHE A 62 8.81 -4.64 -30.44
C PHE A 62 7.49 -3.84 -30.28
N ASN A 63 7.47 -2.92 -29.29
CA ASN A 63 6.31 -2.08 -28.92
C ASN A 63 5.14 -2.77 -28.19
N PHE A 64 5.27 -4.03 -27.75
CA PHE A 64 4.32 -4.73 -26.87
C PHE A 64 4.47 -4.37 -25.38
N ASN A 65 4.92 -3.14 -25.10
CA ASN A 65 5.27 -2.65 -23.75
C ASN A 65 4.18 -2.90 -22.69
N THR A 66 2.90 -2.79 -23.08
CA THR A 66 1.76 -3.05 -22.21
C THR A 66 1.66 -4.53 -21.83
N LEU A 67 1.79 -5.44 -22.79
CA LEU A 67 1.73 -6.89 -22.55
C LEU A 67 2.88 -7.34 -21.64
N THR A 68 4.10 -6.88 -21.93
CA THR A 68 5.26 -7.20 -21.08
C THR A 68 5.12 -6.59 -19.69
N SER A 69 4.58 -5.37 -19.60
CA SER A 69 4.22 -4.76 -18.32
C SER A 69 3.23 -5.61 -17.51
N ASP A 70 2.18 -6.14 -18.15
CA ASP A 70 1.16 -6.98 -17.51
C ASP A 70 1.72 -8.32 -17.03
N TYR A 71 2.67 -8.89 -17.79
CA TYR A 71 3.44 -10.06 -17.35
C TYR A 71 4.21 -9.75 -16.06
N PHE A 72 4.97 -8.65 -16.02
CA PHE A 72 5.68 -8.24 -14.80
C PHE A 72 4.72 -7.94 -13.64
N TRP A 73 3.56 -7.33 -13.92
CA TRP A 73 2.54 -7.11 -12.90
C TRP A 73 2.02 -8.42 -12.31
N THR A 74 1.79 -9.43 -13.12
CA THR A 74 1.36 -10.75 -12.65
C THR A 74 2.39 -11.39 -11.71
N LEU A 75 3.69 -11.24 -12.01
CA LEU A 75 4.77 -11.66 -11.11
C LEU A 75 4.74 -10.90 -9.78
N PHE A 76 4.48 -9.58 -9.82
CA PHE A 76 4.33 -8.78 -8.61
C PHE A 76 3.18 -9.31 -7.73
N VAL A 77 2.01 -9.58 -8.32
CA VAL A 77 0.84 -10.09 -7.58
C VAL A 77 1.13 -11.43 -6.94
N GLN A 78 1.82 -12.34 -7.64
CA GLN A 78 2.21 -13.63 -7.09
C GLN A 78 3.14 -13.51 -5.86
N GLU A 79 4.10 -12.59 -5.90
CA GLU A 79 4.98 -12.34 -4.75
C GLU A 79 4.28 -11.57 -3.62
N ALA A 80 3.29 -10.74 -3.97
CA ALA A 80 2.46 -10.02 -3.03
C ALA A 80 1.38 -10.90 -2.34
N SER A 81 1.24 -12.17 -2.74
CA SER A 81 0.24 -13.11 -2.22
C SER A 81 0.30 -13.32 -0.70
N SER A 82 1.43 -13.05 -0.06
CA SER A 82 1.50 -12.95 1.40
C SER A 82 2.51 -11.89 1.84
N PHE A 83 2.25 -11.26 2.97
CA PHE A 83 3.16 -10.26 3.54
C PHE A 83 4.55 -10.84 3.84
N ARG A 84 4.62 -12.12 4.27
CA ARG A 84 5.88 -12.82 4.52
C ARG A 84 6.72 -12.95 3.24
N LEU A 85 6.11 -13.38 2.14
CA LEU A 85 6.78 -13.49 0.84
C LEU A 85 7.21 -12.12 0.33
N ALA A 86 6.32 -11.13 0.40
CA ALA A 86 6.61 -9.77 -0.03
C ALA A 86 7.82 -9.16 0.71
N LYS A 87 7.89 -9.40 2.02
CA LYS A 87 9.01 -8.96 2.86
C LYS A 87 10.30 -9.68 2.51
N ALA A 88 10.24 -11.00 2.32
CA ALA A 88 11.41 -11.82 1.96
C ALA A 88 11.97 -11.43 0.57
N HIS A 89 11.10 -11.12 -0.39
CA HIS A 89 11.47 -10.87 -1.78
C HIS A 89 11.42 -9.38 -2.16
N TYR A 90 11.52 -8.46 -1.21
CA TYR A 90 11.37 -7.03 -1.47
C TYR A 90 12.29 -6.46 -2.59
N PRO A 91 13.57 -6.88 -2.77
CA PRO A 91 14.41 -6.31 -3.83
C PRO A 91 13.83 -6.64 -5.20
N TYR A 92 13.30 -7.86 -5.34
CA TYR A 92 12.63 -8.35 -6.53
C TYR A 92 11.34 -7.59 -6.79
N MET A 93 10.49 -7.41 -5.78
CA MET A 93 9.24 -6.65 -5.91
C MET A 93 9.47 -5.20 -6.35
N TYR A 94 10.49 -4.54 -5.78
CA TYR A 94 10.85 -3.19 -6.19
C TYR A 94 11.28 -3.15 -7.65
N LYS A 95 12.11 -4.11 -8.07
CA LYS A 95 12.59 -4.18 -9.45
C LYS A 95 11.46 -4.43 -10.43
N ILE A 96 10.58 -5.41 -10.15
CA ILE A 96 9.40 -5.68 -10.96
C ILE A 96 8.55 -4.42 -11.09
N SER A 97 8.21 -3.78 -9.96
CA SER A 97 7.39 -2.56 -9.97
C SER A 97 8.03 -1.48 -10.85
N PHE A 98 9.34 -1.31 -10.75
CA PHE A 98 10.08 -0.33 -11.55
C PHE A 98 10.07 -0.67 -13.05
N ILE A 99 10.21 -1.95 -13.42
CA ILE A 99 10.11 -2.40 -14.81
C ILE A 99 8.70 -2.16 -15.34
N THR A 100 7.66 -2.62 -14.64
CA THR A 100 6.26 -2.46 -15.00
C THR A 100 5.95 -1.00 -15.32
N VAL A 101 6.28 -0.08 -14.42
CA VAL A 101 5.96 1.35 -14.62
C VAL A 101 6.88 2.04 -15.65
N SER A 102 8.04 1.47 -15.94
CA SER A 102 8.92 1.99 -17.00
C SER A 102 8.38 1.62 -18.38
N LEU A 103 7.82 0.41 -18.52
CA LEU A 103 7.20 -0.08 -19.75
C LEU A 103 5.83 0.55 -19.98
N ASN A 104 4.99 0.61 -18.95
CA ASN A 104 3.67 1.25 -18.98
C ASN A 104 3.58 2.36 -17.91
N PRO A 105 4.01 3.60 -18.24
CA PRO A 105 3.93 4.77 -17.36
C PRO A 105 2.54 5.08 -16.79
N ASN A 106 1.47 4.69 -17.49
CA ASN A 106 0.10 4.96 -17.11
C ASN A 106 -0.49 3.88 -16.18
N PHE A 107 0.28 2.84 -15.84
CA PHE A 107 -0.19 1.73 -15.01
C PHE A 107 -0.31 2.11 -13.53
N ASN A 108 -1.43 2.75 -13.20
CA ASN A 108 -1.74 3.28 -11.87
C ASN A 108 -1.60 2.24 -10.74
N TYR A 109 -2.11 1.02 -10.92
CA TYR A 109 -2.08 -0.02 -9.88
C TYR A 109 -0.65 -0.43 -9.49
N ALA A 110 0.28 -0.46 -10.44
CA ALA A 110 1.67 -0.81 -10.17
C ALA A 110 2.34 0.20 -9.22
N TYR A 111 2.03 1.49 -9.37
CA TYR A 111 2.48 2.51 -8.43
C TYR A 111 1.85 2.37 -7.05
N GLN A 112 0.53 2.17 -7.00
CA GLN A 112 -0.19 2.12 -5.74
C GLN A 112 0.21 0.89 -4.91
N ALA A 113 0.19 -0.29 -5.53
CA ALA A 113 0.53 -1.54 -4.86
C ALA A 113 2.01 -1.59 -4.50
N GLY A 114 2.91 -1.25 -5.44
CA GLY A 114 4.35 -1.18 -5.17
C GLY A 114 4.68 -0.14 -4.10
N GLY A 115 4.12 1.06 -4.19
CA GLY A 115 4.33 2.15 -3.23
C GLY A 115 3.76 1.88 -1.83
N THR A 116 2.73 1.06 -1.72
CA THR A 116 2.16 0.67 -0.42
C THR A 116 2.95 -0.50 0.17
N LEU A 117 3.06 -1.59 -0.58
CA LEU A 117 3.61 -2.85 -0.09
C LEU A 117 5.09 -2.73 0.24
N LEU A 118 5.89 -2.07 -0.61
CA LEU A 118 7.31 -1.81 -0.32
C LEU A 118 7.47 -0.96 0.95
N GLY A 119 6.56 -0.03 1.18
CA GLY A 119 6.53 0.77 2.40
C GLY A 119 6.33 -0.10 3.63
N LEU A 120 5.26 -0.89 3.62
CA LEU A 120 4.86 -1.79 4.71
C LEU A 120 5.90 -2.89 4.97
N THR A 121 6.63 -3.36 3.96
CA THR A 121 7.73 -4.32 4.11
C THR A 121 9.04 -3.69 4.62
N GLY A 122 9.01 -2.44 5.09
CA GLY A 122 10.16 -1.76 5.68
C GLY A 122 11.11 -1.09 4.68
N LYS A 123 10.63 -0.77 3.47
CA LYS A 123 11.42 -0.09 2.41
C LYS A 123 10.78 1.21 1.93
N PRO A 124 10.39 2.13 2.85
CA PRO A 124 9.64 3.32 2.49
C PRO A 124 10.37 4.28 1.55
N LYS A 125 11.71 4.35 1.59
CA LYS A 125 12.48 5.19 0.65
C LYS A 125 12.33 4.71 -0.80
N ARG A 126 12.33 3.39 -1.04
CA ARG A 126 12.14 2.81 -2.39
C ARG A 126 10.71 2.99 -2.86
N ALA A 127 9.75 2.81 -1.95
CA ALA A 127 8.34 3.06 -2.20
C ALA A 127 8.10 4.51 -2.64
N ILE A 128 8.67 5.48 -1.92
CA ILE A 128 8.61 6.91 -2.27
C ILE A 128 9.27 7.18 -3.62
N LYS A 129 10.43 6.56 -3.91
CA LYS A 129 11.10 6.74 -5.21
C LYS A 129 10.21 6.29 -6.37
N LEU A 130 9.56 5.13 -6.25
CA LEU A 130 8.60 4.61 -7.23
C LEU A 130 7.40 5.57 -7.39
N LEU A 131 6.80 6.00 -6.28
CA LEU A 131 5.62 6.88 -6.29
C LEU A 131 5.93 8.28 -6.84
N LYS A 132 7.15 8.80 -6.69
CA LYS A 132 7.57 10.06 -7.32
C LYS A 132 7.55 9.98 -8.85
N LEU A 133 7.88 8.83 -9.42
CA LEU A 133 7.68 8.60 -10.87
C LEU A 133 6.19 8.57 -11.21
N GLY A 134 5.36 8.06 -10.31
CA GLY A 134 3.90 8.13 -10.44
C GLY A 134 3.39 9.57 -10.48
N MET A 135 3.96 10.47 -9.67
CA MET A 135 3.57 11.90 -9.72
C MET A 135 3.90 12.56 -11.06
N THR A 136 4.97 12.11 -11.74
CA THR A 136 5.34 12.65 -13.06
C THR A 136 4.48 12.07 -14.18
N HIS A 137 4.16 10.77 -14.12
CA HIS A 137 3.42 10.09 -15.19
C HIS A 137 1.90 10.25 -15.04
N LEU A 138 1.36 10.23 -13.81
CA LEU A 138 -0.07 10.23 -13.52
C LEU A 138 -0.52 11.59 -12.98
N LYS A 139 -0.43 12.63 -13.83
CA LYS A 139 -0.86 13.99 -13.46
C LYS A 139 -2.33 14.00 -13.03
N GLY A 140 -2.62 14.70 -11.93
CA GLY A 140 -3.99 14.81 -11.38
C GLY A 140 -4.46 13.61 -10.54
N ASN A 141 -3.65 12.57 -10.39
CA ASN A 141 -3.98 11.45 -9.50
C ASN A 141 -3.60 11.77 -8.05
N TRP A 142 -4.59 12.14 -7.23
CA TRP A 142 -4.40 12.50 -5.82
C TRP A 142 -3.88 11.34 -4.96
N ASN A 143 -4.14 10.10 -5.36
CA ASN A 143 -3.81 8.92 -4.57
C ASN A 143 -2.28 8.72 -4.50
N ILE A 144 -1.55 9.07 -5.57
CA ILE A 144 -0.09 8.97 -5.59
C ILE A 144 0.60 9.85 -4.53
N PRO A 145 0.38 11.19 -4.48
CA PRO A 145 0.95 12.02 -3.42
C PRO A 145 0.42 11.65 -2.02
N PHE A 146 -0.81 11.15 -1.91
CA PHE A 146 -1.32 10.59 -0.65
C PHE A 146 -0.46 9.39 -0.19
N LEU A 147 -0.14 8.43 -1.07
CA LEU A 147 0.69 7.28 -0.72
C LEU A 147 2.14 7.67 -0.39
N ILE A 148 2.66 8.74 -0.99
CA ILE A 148 3.95 9.32 -0.59
C ILE A 148 3.83 9.87 0.84
N SER A 149 2.76 10.61 1.13
CA SER A 149 2.48 11.10 2.48
C SER A 149 2.37 9.96 3.48
N PHE A 150 1.65 8.89 3.15
CA PHE A 150 1.52 7.67 3.95
C PHE A 150 2.88 7.09 4.32
N ASN A 151 3.77 6.92 3.35
CA ASN A 151 5.11 6.44 3.62
C ASN A 151 5.89 7.38 4.56
N TYR A 152 5.70 8.70 4.46
CA TYR A 152 6.33 9.64 5.37
C TYR A 152 5.73 9.62 6.79
N PHE A 153 4.41 9.63 6.97
CA PHE A 153 3.82 9.70 8.31
C PHE A 153 3.77 8.36 9.03
N TYR A 154 3.58 7.26 8.29
CA TYR A 154 3.39 5.93 8.88
C TYR A 154 4.71 5.19 9.00
N ASN A 155 5.47 5.08 7.91
CA ASN A 155 6.69 4.27 7.88
C ASN A 155 7.96 5.03 8.33
N ILE A 156 8.05 6.34 8.08
CA ILE A 156 9.25 7.16 8.39
C ILE A 156 9.04 8.02 9.64
N GLY A 157 7.81 8.37 10.00
CA GLY A 157 7.52 9.31 11.09
C GLY A 157 7.83 10.79 10.79
N ASN A 158 8.11 11.15 9.54
CA ASN A 158 8.39 12.54 9.16
C ASN A 158 7.09 13.29 8.80
N TYR A 159 6.41 13.81 9.81
CA TYR A 159 5.14 14.51 9.64
C TYR A 159 5.24 15.79 8.79
N LYS A 160 6.38 16.49 8.80
CA LYS A 160 6.59 17.70 7.99
C LYS A 160 6.59 17.38 6.50
N LYS A 161 7.34 16.34 6.09
CA LYS A 161 7.33 15.86 4.69
C LYS A 161 5.99 15.21 4.34
N ALA A 162 5.38 14.49 5.26
CA ALA A 162 4.06 13.91 5.03
C ALA A 162 3.01 14.98 4.73
N ALA A 163 2.96 16.06 5.51
CA ALA A 163 2.06 17.18 5.26
C ALA A 163 2.36 17.84 3.90
N TYR A 164 3.65 18.03 3.55
CA TYR A 164 4.04 18.58 2.26
C TYR A 164 3.47 17.79 1.08
N TYR A 165 3.63 16.46 1.05
CA TYR A 165 3.08 15.64 -0.04
C TYR A 165 1.55 15.54 0.02
N LEU A 166 0.95 15.48 1.22
CA LEU A 166 -0.51 15.41 1.35
C LEU A 166 -1.20 16.67 0.82
N LYS A 167 -0.55 17.84 0.91
CA LYS A 167 -1.10 19.08 0.37
C LYS A 167 -1.39 18.97 -1.13
N TYR A 168 -0.49 18.36 -1.90
CA TYR A 168 -0.74 18.09 -3.32
C TYR A 168 -1.98 17.22 -3.53
N ALA A 169 -2.18 16.18 -2.72
CA ALA A 169 -3.36 15.33 -2.82
C ALA A 169 -4.64 16.11 -2.50
N VAL A 170 -4.64 16.91 -1.43
CA VAL A 170 -5.78 17.74 -1.01
C VAL A 170 -6.19 18.74 -2.07
N ASP A 171 -5.22 19.36 -2.76
CA ASP A 171 -5.47 20.41 -3.75
C ASP A 171 -5.97 19.86 -5.10
N MET A 172 -5.83 18.56 -5.35
CA MET A 172 -6.25 17.95 -6.61
C MET A 172 -7.78 17.77 -6.67
N LYS A 173 -8.34 17.98 -7.86
CA LYS A 173 -9.76 17.73 -8.15
C LYS A 173 -10.09 16.26 -7.93
N GLY A 174 -11.23 15.98 -7.29
CA GLY A 174 -11.68 14.62 -6.99
C GLY A 174 -10.99 13.97 -5.79
N SER A 175 -10.14 14.71 -5.05
CA SER A 175 -9.59 14.21 -3.80
C SER A 175 -10.68 14.08 -2.73
N PRO A 176 -10.66 13.01 -1.91
CA PRO A 176 -11.65 12.85 -0.84
C PRO A 176 -11.54 13.96 0.21
N LYS A 177 -12.67 14.55 0.59
CA LYS A 177 -12.73 15.66 1.56
C LYS A 177 -12.13 15.34 2.92
N TYR A 178 -12.14 14.08 3.34
CA TYR A 178 -11.53 13.69 4.61
C TYR A 178 -10.01 13.91 4.66
N LEU A 179 -9.34 14.03 3.50
CA LEU A 179 -7.90 14.31 3.43
C LEU A 179 -7.54 15.68 4.00
N GLU A 180 -8.46 16.65 3.97
CA GLU A 180 -8.27 17.97 4.58
C GLU A 180 -8.06 17.83 6.10
N PHE A 181 -8.83 16.96 6.77
CA PHE A 181 -8.67 16.69 8.21
C PHE A 181 -7.39 15.91 8.52
N LEU A 182 -7.01 14.98 7.64
CA LEU A 182 -5.71 14.29 7.76
C LEU A 182 -4.56 15.29 7.63
N TYR A 183 -4.64 16.24 6.71
CA TYR A 183 -3.64 17.29 6.52
C TYR A 183 -3.48 18.17 7.76
N ILE A 184 -4.60 18.60 8.37
CA ILE A 184 -4.60 19.31 9.66
C ILE A 184 -3.89 18.47 10.74
N LYS A 185 -4.21 17.18 10.84
CA LYS A 185 -3.58 16.27 11.82
C LYS A 185 -2.07 16.19 11.61
N LEU A 186 -1.61 16.08 10.36
CA LEU A 186 -0.18 16.05 10.05
C LEU A 186 0.52 17.38 10.34
N LEU A 187 -0.12 18.53 10.04
CA LEU A 187 0.42 19.85 10.39
C LEU A 187 0.57 20.05 11.89
N ASN A 188 -0.41 19.61 12.68
CA ASN A 188 -0.32 19.67 14.15
C ASN A 188 0.79 18.77 14.68
N LYS A 189 0.89 17.54 14.17
CA LYS A 189 1.99 16.62 14.52
C LYS A 189 3.37 17.15 14.10
N SER A 190 3.46 17.93 13.03
CA SER A 190 4.72 18.58 12.62
C SER A 190 4.99 19.90 13.34
N GLY A 191 4.16 20.29 14.33
CA GLY A 191 4.29 21.55 15.07
C GLY A 191 4.00 22.80 14.24
N SER A 192 3.45 22.66 13.03
CA SER A 192 3.24 23.76 12.08
C SER A 192 1.92 24.51 12.34
N LEU A 193 1.69 24.93 13.59
CA LEU A 193 0.41 25.45 14.08
C LEU A 193 -0.09 26.68 13.30
N LYS A 194 0.80 27.59 12.89
CA LYS A 194 0.44 28.74 12.04
C LYS A 194 -0.16 28.29 10.70
N LYS A 195 0.42 27.26 10.07
CA LYS A 195 -0.11 26.67 8.83
C LYS A 195 -1.45 25.98 9.07
N THR A 196 -1.58 25.25 10.18
CA THR A 196 -2.86 24.64 10.57
C THR A 196 -3.96 25.69 10.70
N LEU A 197 -3.67 26.78 11.42
CA LEU A 197 -4.64 27.85 11.65
C LEU A 197 -5.07 28.53 10.34
N SER A 198 -4.12 28.82 9.46
CA SER A 198 -4.39 29.39 8.14
C SER A 198 -5.29 28.47 7.29
N PHE A 199 -4.99 27.17 7.29
CA PHE A 199 -5.77 26.18 6.55
C PHE A 199 -7.19 26.03 7.11
N LEU A 200 -7.34 25.93 8.43
CA LEU A 200 -8.65 25.87 9.09
C LEU A 200 -9.51 27.11 8.82
N LYS A 201 -8.92 28.32 8.85
CA LYS A 201 -9.65 29.55 8.49
C LYS A 201 -10.15 29.53 7.05
N THR A 202 -9.35 28.98 6.13
CA THR A 202 -9.74 28.81 4.72
C THR A 202 -10.90 27.81 4.60
N MET A 203 -10.82 26.68 5.29
CA MET A 203 -11.92 25.71 5.35
C MET A 203 -13.20 26.33 5.92
N TYR A 204 -13.10 27.12 6.99
CA TYR A 204 -14.26 27.79 7.60
C TYR A 204 -14.94 28.74 6.63
N LYS A 205 -14.15 29.57 5.92
CA LYS A 205 -14.66 30.52 4.92
C LYS A 205 -15.36 29.82 3.76
N ASN A 206 -14.82 28.70 3.29
CA ASN A 206 -15.30 28.01 2.09
C ASN A 206 -16.41 26.99 2.37
N ASN A 207 -16.62 26.59 3.62
CA ASN A 207 -17.69 25.65 3.96
C ASN A 207 -19.03 26.38 4.04
N LYS A 208 -20.12 25.78 3.56
CA LYS A 208 -21.47 26.33 3.67
C LYS A 208 -22.30 25.67 4.77
N ASN A 209 -21.92 24.47 5.20
CA ASN A 209 -22.66 23.71 6.21
C ASN A 209 -22.39 24.27 7.62
N PRO A 210 -23.42 24.76 8.34
CA PRO A 210 -23.25 25.38 9.66
C PRO A 210 -22.68 24.41 10.71
N TYR A 211 -23.07 23.13 10.68
CA TYR A 211 -22.56 22.11 11.59
C TYR A 211 -21.05 21.88 11.38
N ILE A 212 -20.60 21.79 10.11
CA ILE A 212 -19.18 21.65 9.81
C ILE A 212 -18.40 22.92 10.17
N LYS A 213 -18.97 24.12 9.94
CA LYS A 213 -18.37 25.38 10.39
C LYS A 213 -18.13 25.40 11.90
N GLN A 214 -19.10 24.94 12.70
CA GLN A 214 -18.96 24.86 14.16
C GLN A 214 -17.80 23.93 14.56
N ILE A 215 -17.68 22.76 13.92
CA ILE A 215 -16.56 21.84 14.14
C ILE A 215 -15.22 22.49 13.77
N ILE A 216 -15.16 23.20 12.65
CA ILE A 216 -13.93 23.89 12.22
C ILE A 216 -13.58 25.01 13.19
N GLN A 217 -14.56 25.79 13.65
CA GLN A 217 -14.38 26.87 14.62
C GLN A 217 -13.79 26.33 15.93
N TYR A 218 -14.34 25.24 16.45
CA TYR A 218 -13.81 24.57 17.63
C TYR A 218 -12.34 24.13 17.46
N ARG A 219 -11.96 23.65 16.26
CA ARG A 219 -10.56 23.32 15.93
C ARG A 219 -9.67 24.56 15.81
N ILE A 220 -10.18 25.67 15.28
CA ILE A 220 -9.46 26.96 15.21
C ILE A 220 -9.09 27.41 16.62
N ASP A 221 -10.04 27.38 17.54
CA ASP A 221 -9.83 27.85 18.91
C ASP A 221 -8.86 26.94 19.66
N ALA A 222 -8.94 25.63 19.45
CA ALA A 222 -7.96 24.69 20.00
C ALA A 222 -6.52 24.94 19.51
N VAL A 223 -6.34 25.27 18.23
CA VAL A 223 -5.01 25.61 17.68
C VAL A 223 -4.52 26.95 18.22
N LYS A 224 -5.38 27.96 18.37
CA LYS A 224 -5.02 29.25 18.99
C LYS A 224 -4.57 29.06 20.44
N ASN A 225 -5.31 28.28 21.22
CA ASN A 225 -4.96 27.95 22.60
C ASN A 225 -3.59 27.25 22.66
N GLU A 226 -3.31 26.31 21.74
CA GLU A 226 -2.01 25.67 21.69
C GLU A 226 -0.87 26.64 21.37
N ILE A 227 -1.09 27.59 20.44
CA ILE A 227 -0.11 28.63 20.12
C ILE A 227 0.16 29.51 21.35
N ALA A 228 -0.88 29.91 22.09
CA ALA A 228 -0.75 30.72 23.30
C ALA A 228 0.05 29.97 24.40
N LEU A 229 -0.30 28.72 24.68
CA LEU A 229 0.38 27.89 25.68
C LEU A 229 1.86 27.66 25.35
N LYS A 230 2.20 27.45 24.06
CA LYS A 230 3.60 27.34 23.64
C LYS A 230 4.38 28.64 23.82
N LYS A 231 3.73 29.79 23.63
CA LYS A 231 4.33 31.11 23.88
C LYS A 231 4.64 31.31 25.36
N GLU A 232 3.82 30.75 26.24
CA GLU A 232 4.00 30.78 27.70
C GLU A 232 4.96 29.71 28.24
N HIS A 233 5.70 28.99 27.38
CA HIS A 233 6.63 27.90 27.76
C HIS A 233 6.01 26.78 28.62
N LYS A 234 4.69 26.61 28.58
CA LYS A 234 4.00 25.57 29.35
C LYS A 234 4.17 24.20 28.68
N ASN A 235 4.88 23.28 29.35
CA ASN A 235 5.02 21.89 28.91
C ASN A 235 3.74 21.10 29.19
N TYR A 236 3.24 20.36 28.20
CA TYR A 236 2.09 19.46 28.36
C TYR A 236 2.35 18.11 27.66
N LYS A 237 1.80 17.02 28.21
CA LYS A 237 2.01 15.65 27.69
C LYS A 237 1.37 15.41 26.31
N ILE A 238 0.27 16.09 25.97
CA ILE A 238 -0.44 15.92 24.69
C ILE A 238 -0.90 17.28 24.15
N PRO A 239 -0.52 17.66 22.90
CA PRO A 239 -1.03 18.85 22.22
C PRO A 239 -2.54 18.97 22.27
N TYR A 240 -3.03 20.13 22.72
CA TYR A 240 -4.46 20.40 22.83
C TYR A 240 -5.16 20.24 21.47
N SER A 241 -4.52 20.67 20.37
CA SER A 241 -5.05 20.47 19.01
C SER A 241 -5.12 18.99 18.57
N LEU A 242 -4.40 18.08 19.24
CA LEU A 242 -4.42 16.64 18.96
C LEU A 242 -5.43 15.88 19.82
N LYS A 243 -5.81 16.40 20.99
CA LYS A 243 -6.88 15.82 21.83
C LYS A 243 -8.21 15.71 21.07
N LEU A 244 -8.43 16.61 20.12
CA LEU A 244 -9.63 16.66 19.28
C LEU A 244 -9.74 15.53 18.23
N PHE A 245 -8.72 14.67 18.13
CA PHE A 245 -8.74 13.49 17.27
C PHE A 245 -8.71 12.18 18.07
N MET A 246 -8.72 12.27 19.40
CA MET A 246 -8.82 11.10 20.26
C MET A 246 -10.31 10.78 20.47
N PRO A 247 -10.69 9.49 20.49
CA PRO A 247 -12.05 9.13 20.88
C PRO A 247 -12.30 9.70 22.28
N GLN A 248 -13.37 10.49 22.42
CA GLN A 248 -13.83 10.87 23.74
C GLN A 248 -14.26 9.59 24.45
N LYS A 249 -13.65 9.28 25.59
CA LYS A 249 -14.21 8.27 26.49
C LYS A 249 -15.63 8.75 26.81
N ARG A 250 -16.64 8.04 26.32
CA ARG A 250 -18.00 8.20 26.83
C ARG A 250 -17.94 7.73 28.28
N GLY A 251 -17.99 8.68 29.20
CA GLY A 251 -18.33 8.41 30.60
C GLY A 251 -19.80 8.08 30.71
#